data_AF-A0A0J8QYR2-F1
#
_entry.id   AF-A0A0J8QYR2-F1
#
_cell.length_a   1.000
_cell.length_b   1.000
_cell.length_c   1.000
_cell.angle_alpha   90.00
_cell.angle_beta   90.00
_cell.angle_gamma   90.00
#
_symmetry.space_group_name_H-M   'P 1'
#
loop_
_entity.id
_entity.type
_entity.pdbx_description
1 polymer ?
#
loop_
_entity_poly.entity_id
_entity_poly.type
_entity_poly.pdbx_seq_one_letter_code
_entity_poly.pdbx_strand_id
1 'polypeptide(L)'
;MAVIPGLKISGLLFSIGASAMALGAFYPFFCNHNEIEMPRQEFYVWGSVSEAARKAIEISSPTADAILVSPVTTENATSVEACLPKDIFYDYYTGAKILGKGQNVRINNVPLTHIPLHIRGGTVVPMRFRSANTTTELREQPLNILIAPGLHGDASGSLYLDDGESLEQECATEINFDYNNGK
;
A
#
# COMPACT_ATOMS: atom_id res chain seq x y z
N MET A 1 -33.88 -26.68 -1.08
CA MET A 1 -32.86 -26.25 -2.06
C MET A 1 -33.45 -25.07 -2.81
N ALA A 2 -33.05 -23.85 -2.47
CA ALA A 2 -33.60 -22.63 -3.07
C ALA A 2 -32.49 -21.96 -3.88
N VAL A 3 -32.62 -21.99 -5.20
CA VAL A 3 -31.83 -21.17 -6.12
C VAL A 3 -32.57 -19.85 -6.25
N ILE A 4 -31.96 -18.75 -5.85
CA ILE A 4 -32.46 -17.40 -6.12
C ILE A 4 -31.85 -16.96 -7.46
N PRO A 5 -32.59 -16.91 -8.57
CA PRO A 5 -32.05 -16.40 -9.82
C PRO A 5 -32.13 -14.87 -9.80
N GLY A 6 -31.01 -14.21 -10.14
CA GLY A 6 -31.00 -12.78 -10.43
C GLY A 6 -30.46 -11.85 -9.34
N LEU A 7 -29.43 -12.25 -8.59
CA LEU A 7 -28.62 -11.26 -7.86
C LEU A 7 -27.90 -10.40 -8.89
N LYS A 8 -28.45 -9.22 -9.21
CA LYS A 8 -27.67 -8.17 -9.87
C LYS A 8 -26.47 -7.94 -8.97
N ILE A 9 -25.27 -8.24 -9.47
CA ILE A 9 -23.99 -7.86 -8.88
C ILE A 9 -23.96 -6.32 -8.95
N SER A 10 -24.63 -5.68 -8.00
CA SER A 10 -24.76 -4.23 -7.90
C SER A 10 -23.51 -3.67 -7.25
N GLY A 11 -23.35 -2.34 -7.28
CA GLY A 11 -22.16 -1.60 -6.78
C GLY A 11 -21.66 -2.00 -5.39
N LEU A 12 -22.48 -2.67 -4.58
CA LEU A 12 -22.12 -3.28 -3.29
C LEU A 12 -20.85 -4.15 -3.36
N LEU A 13 -20.86 -5.19 -4.21
CA LEU A 13 -19.73 -6.14 -4.31
C LEU A 13 -18.44 -5.45 -4.81
N PHE A 14 -18.57 -4.44 -5.66
CA PHE A 14 -17.44 -3.70 -6.19
C PHE A 14 -16.74 -2.86 -5.13
N SER A 15 -17.51 -2.22 -4.24
CA SER A 15 -16.94 -1.38 -3.20
C SER A 15 -16.16 -2.20 -2.18
N ILE A 16 -16.73 -3.32 -1.73
CA ILE A 16 -16.09 -4.26 -0.80
C ILE A 16 -14.86 -4.91 -1.46
N GLY A 17 -14.96 -5.30 -2.73
CA GLY A 17 -13.85 -5.88 -3.48
C GLY A 17 -12.66 -4.92 -3.60
N ALA A 18 -12.90 -3.65 -3.95
CA ALA A 18 -11.84 -2.64 -4.04
C ALA A 18 -11.20 -2.35 -2.67
N SER A 19 -12.00 -2.24 -1.60
CA SER A 19 -11.48 -2.08 -0.24
C SER A 19 -10.66 -3.29 0.24
N ALA A 20 -11.10 -4.51 -0.08
CA ALA A 20 -10.39 -5.74 0.25
C ALA A 20 -9.05 -5.82 -0.50
N MET A 21 -8.99 -5.40 -1.77
CA MET A 21 -7.74 -5.35 -2.53
C MET A 21 -6.79 -4.27 -2.03
N ALA A 22 -7.33 -3.09 -1.72
CA ALA A 22 -6.58 -1.99 -1.14
C ALA A 22 -5.88 -2.41 0.16
N LEU A 23 -6.58 -3.10 1.05
CA LEU A 23 -6.01 -3.61 2.29
C LEU A 23 -5.07 -4.80 2.04
N GLY A 24 -5.48 -5.75 1.19
CA GLY A 24 -4.76 -7.00 0.94
C GLY A 24 -3.37 -6.81 0.35
N ALA A 25 -3.16 -5.77 -0.47
CA ALA A 25 -1.85 -5.49 -1.07
C ALA A 25 -0.76 -5.11 -0.05
N PHE A 26 -1.15 -4.78 1.19
CA PHE A 26 -0.22 -4.52 2.30
C PHE A 26 -0.01 -5.74 3.21
N TYR A 27 -0.64 -6.88 2.89
CA TYR A 27 -0.32 -8.15 3.54
C TYR A 27 0.94 -8.77 2.91
N PRO A 28 1.84 -9.35 3.72
CA PRO A 28 2.99 -10.09 3.20
C PRO A 28 2.61 -11.21 2.22
N PHE A 29 1.41 -11.75 2.37
CA PHE A 29 0.81 -12.69 1.44
C PHE A 29 -0.48 -12.10 0.86
N PHE A 30 -0.39 -11.56 -0.35
CA PHE A 30 -1.52 -11.01 -1.08
C PHE A 30 -2.06 -12.03 -2.09
N CYS A 31 -3.24 -12.59 -1.81
CA CYS A 31 -3.92 -13.54 -2.68
C CYS A 31 -5.41 -13.19 -2.75
N ASN A 32 -6.00 -13.29 -3.94
CA ASN A 32 -7.44 -13.23 -4.12
C ASN A 32 -7.96 -14.63 -4.45
N HIS A 33 -8.76 -15.19 -3.54
CA HIS A 33 -9.29 -16.55 -3.62
C HIS A 33 -10.82 -16.53 -3.46
N ASN A 34 -11.50 -17.54 -4.02
CA ASN A 34 -12.95 -17.68 -3.96
C ASN A 34 -13.37 -19.16 -3.91
N GLU A 35 -14.62 -19.42 -3.54
CA GLU A 35 -15.16 -20.79 -3.46
C GLU A 35 -15.19 -21.49 -4.83
N ILE A 36 -15.13 -22.83 -4.79
CA ILE A 36 -15.29 -23.71 -5.95
C ILE A 36 -16.64 -23.39 -6.63
N GLU A 37 -16.64 -23.28 -7.97
CA GLU A 37 -17.77 -22.88 -8.84
C GLU A 37 -18.12 -21.38 -8.89
N MET A 38 -17.47 -20.51 -8.11
CA MET A 38 -17.67 -19.07 -8.24
C MET A 38 -16.84 -18.47 -9.39
N PRO A 39 -17.30 -17.37 -10.02
CA PRO A 39 -16.50 -16.66 -11.02
C PRO A 39 -15.13 -16.26 -10.46
N ARG A 40 -14.11 -16.36 -11.31
CA ARG A 40 -12.75 -15.94 -10.96
C ARG A 40 -12.74 -14.46 -10.58
N GLN A 41 -12.16 -14.13 -9.43
CA GLN A 41 -12.04 -12.77 -8.91
C GLN A 41 -10.77 -12.06 -9.41
N GLU A 42 -10.26 -12.42 -10.59
CA GLU A 42 -9.00 -11.87 -11.10
C GLU A 42 -9.10 -10.34 -11.30
N PHE A 43 -8.05 -9.61 -10.94
CA PHE A 43 -8.11 -8.14 -10.84
C PHE A 43 -8.51 -7.46 -12.14
N TYR A 44 -8.03 -7.98 -13.29
CA TYR A 44 -8.29 -7.42 -14.61
C TYR A 44 -9.76 -7.52 -15.05
N VAL A 45 -10.57 -8.34 -14.39
CA VAL A 45 -11.99 -8.51 -14.72
C VAL A 45 -12.78 -7.24 -14.39
N TRP A 46 -12.29 -6.42 -13.45
CA TRP A 46 -13.02 -5.27 -12.93
C TRP A 46 -12.13 -4.01 -12.94
N GLY A 47 -12.56 -2.96 -13.67
CA GLY A 47 -11.74 -1.76 -13.89
C GLY A 47 -11.33 -1.04 -12.59
N SER A 48 -12.27 -0.82 -11.66
CA SER A 48 -11.97 -0.14 -10.39
C SER A 48 -11.09 -0.99 -9.47
N VAL A 49 -11.29 -2.31 -9.47
CA VAL A 49 -10.52 -3.26 -8.64
C VAL A 49 -9.10 -3.39 -9.17
N SER A 50 -8.91 -3.48 -10.49
CA SER A 50 -7.58 -3.46 -11.11
C SER A 50 -6.85 -2.14 -10.88
N GLU A 51 -7.53 -1.00 -10.97
CA GLU A 51 -6.92 0.30 -10.66
C GLU A 51 -6.49 0.39 -9.19
N ALA A 52 -7.37 -0.01 -8.26
CA ALA A 52 -7.05 -0.02 -6.83
C ALA A 52 -5.89 -0.99 -6.52
N ALA A 53 -5.90 -2.19 -7.11
CA ALA A 53 -4.84 -3.18 -6.93
C ALA A 53 -3.51 -2.69 -7.48
N ARG A 54 -3.47 -2.09 -8.68
CA ARG A 54 -2.24 -1.52 -9.27
C ARG A 54 -1.66 -0.42 -8.38
N LYS A 55 -2.50 0.51 -7.91
CA LYS A 55 -2.09 1.57 -6.98
C LYS A 55 -1.58 1.00 -5.67
N ALA A 56 -2.20 -0.04 -5.14
CA ALA A 56 -1.78 -0.62 -3.87
C ALA A 56 -0.45 -1.40 -4.01
N ILE A 57 -0.27 -2.15 -5.11
CA ILE A 57 0.98 -2.85 -5.44
C ILE A 57 2.15 -1.88 -5.63
N GLU A 58 1.92 -0.72 -6.25
CA GLU A 58 2.93 0.34 -6.41
C GLU A 58 3.50 0.82 -5.05
N ILE A 59 2.73 0.68 -3.97
CA ILE A 59 3.02 1.27 -2.66
C ILE A 59 3.50 0.22 -1.65
N SER A 60 3.59 -1.04 -2.06
CA SER A 60 4.05 -2.13 -1.20
C SER A 60 5.51 -1.89 -0.79
N SER A 61 5.73 -1.59 0.49
CA SER A 61 7.05 -1.37 1.09
C SER A 61 7.41 -2.54 2.01
N PRO A 62 8.66 -3.01 2.01
CA PRO A 62 9.12 -4.05 2.93
C PRO A 62 9.26 -3.54 4.39
N THR A 63 9.22 -2.23 4.64
CA THR A 63 9.39 -1.67 6.00
C THR A 63 8.03 -1.39 6.64
N ALA A 64 7.55 -2.33 7.46
CA ALA A 64 6.25 -2.23 8.14
C ALA A 64 6.10 -0.98 9.04
N ASP A 65 7.21 -0.41 9.52
CA ASP A 65 7.20 0.74 10.43
C ASP A 65 7.24 2.12 9.72
N ALA A 66 7.38 2.15 8.39
CA ALA A 66 7.55 3.39 7.63
C ALA A 66 6.25 3.89 6.98
N ILE A 67 5.32 3.00 6.63
CA ILE A 67 4.08 3.34 5.93
C ILE A 67 2.88 2.98 6.78
N LEU A 68 2.05 3.97 7.11
CA LEU A 68 0.77 3.78 7.75
C LEU A 68 -0.35 3.78 6.71
N VAL A 69 -1.08 2.66 6.66
CA VAL A 69 -2.22 2.44 5.77
C VAL A 69 -3.52 2.68 6.52
N SER A 70 -4.43 3.48 5.96
CA SER A 70 -5.73 3.78 6.57
C SER A 70 -6.85 3.51 5.57
N PRO A 71 -7.18 2.23 5.32
CA PRO A 71 -8.14 1.87 4.28
C PRO A 71 -9.57 2.20 4.70
N VAL A 72 -10.40 2.57 3.73
CA VAL A 72 -11.85 2.65 3.94
C VAL A 72 -12.41 1.23 3.91
N THR A 73 -12.86 0.74 5.07
CA THR A 73 -13.34 -0.63 5.25
C THR A 73 -14.86 -0.75 5.33
N THR A 74 -15.56 0.38 5.36
CA THR A 74 -17.03 0.41 5.38
C THR A 74 -17.57 0.54 3.96
N GLU A 75 -18.52 -0.33 3.62
CA GLU A 75 -19.20 -0.34 2.34
C GLU A 75 -19.79 1.04 1.99
N ASN A 76 -19.58 1.48 0.74
CA ASN A 76 -20.01 2.77 0.19
C ASN A 76 -19.55 4.03 0.96
N ALA A 77 -18.66 3.89 1.96
CA ALA A 77 -18.10 5.04 2.65
C ALA A 77 -17.03 5.73 1.78
N THR A 78 -16.93 7.05 1.92
CA THR A 78 -15.88 7.88 1.30
C THR A 78 -15.03 8.57 2.36
N SER A 79 -14.98 7.98 3.55
CA SER A 79 -14.25 8.51 4.69
C SER A 79 -13.79 7.40 5.62
N VAL A 80 -12.67 7.63 6.30
CA VAL A 80 -12.09 6.73 7.30
C VAL A 80 -11.68 7.54 8.53
N GLU A 81 -11.79 6.95 9.72
CA GLU A 81 -11.10 7.46 10.90
C GLU A 81 -9.75 6.76 11.04
N ALA A 82 -8.68 7.54 10.94
CA ALA A 82 -7.31 7.07 11.02
C ALA A 82 -6.66 7.60 12.31
N CYS A 83 -6.08 6.72 13.13
CA CYS A 83 -5.29 7.16 14.27
C CYS A 83 -3.84 7.36 13.81
N LEU A 84 -3.40 8.63 13.73
CA LEU A 84 -1.99 8.96 13.52
C LEU A 84 -1.33 9.11 14.89
N PRO A 85 -0.32 8.27 15.24
CA PRO A 85 0.48 8.43 16.46
C PRO A 85 1.07 9.84 16.62
N LYS A 86 1.59 10.17 17.82
CA LYS A 86 2.25 11.47 18.06
C LYS A 86 3.62 11.50 17.39
N ASP A 87 3.65 11.82 16.10
CA ASP A 87 4.85 11.93 15.29
C ASP A 87 4.56 12.83 14.07
N ILE A 88 5.57 13.12 13.26
CA ILE A 88 5.39 13.73 11.94
C ILE A 88 5.14 12.65 10.89
N PHE A 89 4.16 12.90 10.03
CA PHE A 89 3.81 12.06 8.89
C PHE A 89 3.76 12.90 7.62
N TYR A 90 3.84 12.24 6.49
CA TYR A 90 3.71 12.84 5.16
C TYR A 90 2.64 12.10 4.40
N ASP A 91 1.68 12.81 3.82
CA ASP A 91 0.75 12.21 2.86
C ASP A 91 1.55 11.66 1.68
N TYR A 92 1.39 10.37 1.37
CA TYR A 92 2.21 9.70 0.35
C TYR A 92 2.08 10.33 -1.04
N TYR A 93 0.88 10.81 -1.39
CA TYR A 93 0.60 11.30 -2.74
C TYR A 93 1.01 12.76 -2.95
N THR A 94 0.81 13.61 -1.94
CA THR A 94 1.02 15.05 -2.02
C THR A 94 2.32 15.51 -1.35
N GLY A 95 2.91 14.68 -0.51
CA GLY A 95 4.06 15.05 0.33
C GLY A 95 3.71 16.04 1.45
N ALA A 96 2.42 16.34 1.68
CA ALA A 96 2.01 17.29 2.69
C ALA A 96 2.34 16.79 4.11
N LYS A 97 2.95 17.67 4.91
CA LYS A 97 3.27 17.38 6.32
C LYS A 97 2.00 17.32 7.17
N ILE A 98 1.88 16.25 7.95
CA ILE A 98 0.78 16.01 8.87
C ILE A 98 1.36 15.72 10.25
N LEU A 99 1.03 16.56 11.24
CA LEU A 99 1.42 16.31 12.62
C LEU A 99 0.39 15.41 13.29
N GLY A 100 0.75 14.15 13.52
CA GLY A 100 -0.07 13.20 14.23
C GLY A 100 -0.20 13.57 15.71
N LYS A 101 -1.39 13.37 16.28
CA LYS A 101 -1.74 13.80 17.64
C LYS A 101 -2.01 12.61 18.59
N GLY A 102 -1.88 11.38 18.11
CA GLY A 102 -2.29 10.17 18.81
C GLY A 102 -3.80 10.08 19.00
N GLN A 103 -4.56 10.62 18.04
CA GLN A 103 -6.01 10.71 18.07
C GLN A 103 -6.54 10.36 16.68
N ASN A 104 -7.80 9.91 16.62
CA ASN A 104 -8.49 9.68 15.36
C ASN A 104 -8.62 11.00 14.60
N VAL A 105 -8.17 10.99 13.34
CA VAL A 105 -8.39 12.04 12.36
C VAL A 105 -9.34 11.49 11.31
N ARG A 106 -10.40 12.24 11.03
CA ARG A 106 -11.34 11.88 9.97
C ARG A 106 -10.79 12.36 8.63
N ILE A 107 -10.55 11.42 7.72
CA ILE A 107 -10.17 11.68 6.33
C ILE A 107 -11.45 11.55 5.50
N ASN A 108 -11.81 12.61 4.76
CA ASN A 108 -13.04 12.68 3.96
C ASN A 108 -12.73 12.68 2.46
N ASN A 109 -13.77 12.46 1.65
CA ASN A 109 -13.71 12.48 0.19
C ASN A 109 -12.69 11.52 -0.39
N VAL A 110 -12.49 10.35 0.25
CA VAL A 110 -11.61 9.28 -0.23
C VAL A 110 -12.30 8.58 -1.40
N PRO A 111 -11.80 8.72 -2.65
CA PRO A 111 -12.35 8.00 -3.78
C PRO A 111 -12.15 6.49 -3.63
N LEU A 112 -12.96 5.69 -4.31
CA LEU A 112 -12.89 4.23 -4.27
C LEU A 112 -11.50 3.67 -4.65
N THR A 113 -10.78 4.36 -5.54
CA THR A 113 -9.46 3.97 -6.04
C THR A 113 -8.32 4.70 -5.31
N HIS A 114 -8.57 5.24 -4.13
CA HIS A 114 -7.58 5.95 -3.32
C HIS A 114 -7.48 5.31 -1.94
N ILE A 115 -6.25 5.13 -1.47
CA ILE A 115 -5.96 4.51 -0.19
C ILE A 115 -5.19 5.53 0.63
N PRO A 116 -5.76 6.09 1.70
CA PRO A 116 -5.03 7.03 2.53
C PRO A 116 -3.77 6.39 3.12
N LEU A 117 -2.63 6.98 2.80
CA LEU A 117 -1.30 6.46 3.09
C LEU A 117 -0.42 7.57 3.64
N HIS A 118 0.27 7.26 4.74
CA HIS A 118 1.08 8.23 5.45
C HIS A 118 2.47 7.66 5.69
N ILE A 119 3.50 8.34 5.21
CA ILE A 119 4.89 7.98 5.46
C ILE A 119 5.30 8.60 6.79
N ARG A 120 5.78 7.77 7.71
CA ARG A 120 6.29 8.21 9.00
C ARG A 120 7.58 8.99 8.80
N GLY A 121 7.71 10.15 9.44
CA GLY A 121 8.98 10.88 9.47
C GLY A 121 10.07 10.11 10.19
N GLY A 122 11.33 10.45 9.88
CA GLY A 122 12.49 9.72 10.38
C GLY A 122 12.84 8.49 9.54
N THR A 123 12.16 8.28 8.40
CA THR A 123 12.34 7.07 7.57
C THR A 123 12.85 7.39 6.18
N VAL A 124 13.75 6.53 5.70
CA VAL A 124 14.14 6.43 4.29
C VAL A 124 13.54 5.16 3.75
N VAL A 125 12.73 5.27 2.70
CA VAL A 125 11.99 4.15 2.11
C VAL A 125 12.47 3.90 0.69
N PRO A 126 13.25 2.83 0.47
CA PRO A 126 13.57 2.34 -0.86
C PRO A 126 12.33 1.72 -1.50
N MET A 127 11.91 2.21 -2.67
CA MET A 127 10.72 1.72 -3.36
C MET A 127 10.77 1.93 -4.87
N ARG A 128 9.90 1.25 -5.60
CA ARG A 128 9.74 1.42 -7.05
C ARG A 128 8.43 2.15 -7.32
N PHE A 129 8.50 3.39 -7.82
CA PHE A 129 7.31 4.19 -8.16
C PHE A 129 6.59 3.73 -9.44
N ARG A 130 7.12 2.74 -10.15
CA ARG A 130 6.51 2.20 -11.37
C ARG A 130 6.05 0.78 -11.11
N SER A 131 4.78 0.52 -11.39
CA SER A 131 4.25 -0.85 -11.41
C SER A 131 4.67 -1.59 -12.68
N ALA A 132 4.74 -2.92 -12.58
CA ALA A 132 4.92 -3.83 -13.71
C ALA A 132 3.92 -5.00 -13.58
N ASN A 133 3.80 -5.83 -14.61
CA ASN A 133 2.82 -6.93 -14.58
C ASN A 133 3.35 -8.15 -13.83
N THR A 134 4.67 -8.28 -13.68
CA THR A 134 5.33 -9.36 -12.94
C THR A 134 6.42 -8.82 -12.02
N THR A 135 6.82 -9.60 -11.01
CA THR A 135 7.95 -9.26 -10.14
C THR A 135 9.28 -9.23 -10.92
N THR A 136 9.43 -10.08 -11.94
CA THR A 136 10.57 -10.08 -12.85
C THR A 136 10.70 -8.74 -13.58
N GLU A 137 9.62 -8.27 -14.22
CA GLU A 137 9.61 -6.96 -14.89
C GLU A 137 9.77 -5.79 -13.91
N LEU A 138 9.20 -5.91 -12.70
CA LEU A 138 9.30 -4.88 -11.67
C LEU A 138 10.76 -4.69 -11.22
N ARG A 139 11.53 -5.79 -11.14
CA ARG A 139 12.94 -5.76 -10.73
C ARG A 139 13.82 -4.93 -11.67
N GLU A 140 13.44 -4.80 -12.94
CA GLU A 140 14.11 -3.97 -13.94
C GLU A 140 13.81 -2.46 -13.78
N GLN A 141 12.76 -2.08 -13.04
CA GLN A 141 12.44 -0.67 -12.82
C GLN A 141 13.44 -0.02 -11.85
N PRO A 142 13.76 1.28 -12.03
CA PRO A 142 14.64 2.02 -11.14
C PRO A 142 14.16 1.98 -9.70
N LEU A 143 15.09 1.72 -8.78
CA LEU A 143 14.87 1.92 -7.36
C LEU A 143 14.88 3.43 -7.06
N ASN A 144 13.90 3.88 -6.29
CA ASN A 144 13.77 5.25 -5.83
C ASN A 144 13.94 5.28 -4.32
N ILE A 145 14.57 6.33 -3.82
CA ILE A 145 14.79 6.53 -2.39
C ILE A 145 13.88 7.67 -1.93
N LEU A 146 12.80 7.33 -1.23
CA LEU A 146 11.90 8.31 -0.64
C LEU A 146 12.43 8.69 0.75
N ILE A 147 12.75 9.95 0.96
CA ILE A 147 13.24 10.45 2.25
C ILE A 147 12.12 11.22 2.92
N ALA A 148 11.71 10.79 4.12
CA ALA A 148 10.72 11.47 4.94
C ALA A 148 11.40 12.01 6.22
N PRO A 149 11.88 13.26 6.22
CA PRO A 149 12.58 13.82 7.38
C PRO A 149 11.71 13.83 8.64
N GLY A 150 12.29 13.44 9.76
CA GLY A 150 11.67 13.47 11.08
C GLY A 150 11.54 14.88 11.64
N LEU A 151 11.11 14.99 12.90
CA LEU A 151 10.98 16.27 13.59
C LEU A 151 12.31 17.01 13.75
N HIS A 152 13.44 16.30 13.77
CA HIS A 152 14.78 16.88 13.84
C HIS A 152 15.45 17.00 12.45
N GLY A 153 14.74 16.68 11.37
CA GLY A 153 15.26 16.75 10.00
C GLY A 153 16.13 15.57 9.59
N ASP A 154 16.20 14.54 10.43
CA ASP A 154 16.91 13.28 10.21
C ASP A 154 15.99 12.20 9.62
N ALA A 155 16.54 11.23 8.92
CA ALA A 155 15.84 10.02 8.52
C ALA A 155 16.80 8.86 8.32
N SER A 156 16.35 7.63 8.56
CA SER A 156 17.15 6.42 8.33
C SER A 156 16.33 5.29 7.73
N GLY A 157 17.00 4.35 7.09
CA GLY A 157 16.37 3.16 6.53
C GLY A 157 17.41 2.21 5.97
N SER A 158 16.96 1.04 5.53
CA SER A 158 17.85 0.05 4.93
C SER A 158 17.20 -0.62 3.72
N LEU A 159 18.05 -1.17 2.86
CA LEU A 159 17.66 -1.98 1.73
C LEU A 159 18.49 -3.26 1.75
N TYR A 160 17.80 -4.39 1.76
CA TYR A 160 18.39 -5.69 1.49
C TYR A 160 18.05 -6.11 0.05
N LEU A 161 19.07 -6.53 -0.70
CA LEU A 161 18.95 -7.04 -2.07
C LEU A 161 19.61 -8.41 -2.17
N ASP A 162 18.87 -9.36 -2.72
CA ASP A 162 19.32 -10.70 -3.05
C ASP A 162 18.85 -11.08 -4.47
N ASP A 163 19.06 -12.33 -4.88
CA ASP A 163 18.57 -12.82 -6.16
C ASP A 163 17.04 -13.08 -6.16
N GLY A 164 16.45 -13.22 -4.96
CA GLY A 164 15.05 -13.50 -4.74
C GLY A 164 14.56 -14.86 -5.24
N GLU A 165 15.47 -15.82 -5.48
CA GLU A 165 15.18 -17.16 -6.00
C GLU A 165 15.91 -18.28 -5.24
N SER A 166 17.16 -18.08 -4.83
CA SER A 166 17.95 -19.12 -4.18
C SER A 166 17.47 -19.42 -2.76
N LEU A 167 17.51 -20.71 -2.39
CA LEU A 167 17.18 -21.15 -1.02
C LEU A 167 18.25 -20.70 -0.01
N GLU A 168 19.52 -20.76 -0.42
CA GLU A 168 20.66 -20.28 0.33
C GLU A 168 21.33 -19.18 -0.48
N GLN A 169 21.48 -18.00 0.12
CA GLN A 169 22.01 -16.83 -0.57
C GLN A 169 23.55 -16.85 -0.54
N GLU A 170 24.17 -16.98 -1.71
CA GLU A 170 25.63 -16.94 -1.84
C GLU A 170 26.19 -15.54 -1.55
N CYS A 171 25.45 -14.50 -1.97
CA CYS A 171 25.77 -13.11 -1.70
C CYS A 171 24.50 -12.27 -1.61
N ALA A 172 24.53 -11.26 -0.74
CA ALA A 172 23.49 -10.24 -0.64
C ALA A 172 24.13 -8.86 -0.54
N THR A 173 23.38 -7.84 -0.95
CA THR A 173 23.77 -6.44 -0.76
C THR A 173 22.87 -5.82 0.28
N GLU A 174 23.47 -5.28 1.34
CA GLU A 174 22.77 -4.49 2.34
C GLU A 174 23.25 -3.04 2.26
N ILE A 175 22.30 -2.11 2.15
CA ILE A 175 22.56 -0.67 2.06
C ILE A 175 21.85 0.00 3.22
N ASN A 176 22.60 0.74 4.04
CA ASN A 176 22.05 1.60 5.07
C ASN A 176 22.01 3.04 4.58
N PHE A 177 20.89 3.71 4.83
CA PHE A 177 20.68 5.11 4.48
C PHE A 177 20.59 5.93 5.76
N ASP A 178 21.38 7.00 5.79
CA ASP A 178 21.32 8.03 6.82
C ASP A 178 21.15 9.37 6.12
N TYR A 179 20.12 10.10 6.49
CA TYR A 179 19.86 11.45 6.02
C TYR A 179 19.91 12.41 7.20
N ASN A 180 20.73 13.46 7.09
CA ASN A 180 20.91 14.46 8.13
C ASN A 180 21.04 15.85 7.51
N ASN A 181 20.12 16.76 7.83
CA ASN A 181 20.20 18.18 7.44
C ASN A 181 20.39 18.43 5.93
N GLY A 182 19.69 17.68 5.07
CA GLY A 182 19.78 17.88 3.63
C GLY A 182 20.91 17.11 2.94
N LYS A 183 21.59 16.20 3.65
CA LYS A 183 22.68 15.38 3.12
C LYS A 183 22.47 13.92 3.48
#